data_AF-A0A2D6PS43-F1
#
_entry.id   AF-A0A2D6PS43-F1
#
_cell.length_a   1.000
_cell.length_b   1.000
_cell.length_c   1.000
_cell.angle_alpha   90.00
_cell.angle_beta   90.00
_cell.angle_gamma   90.00
#
_symmetry.space_group_name_H-M   'P 1'
#
loop_
_entity.id
_entity.type
_entity.pdbx_description
1 polymer ?
#
loop_
_entity_poly.entity_id
_entity_poly.type
_entity_poly.pdbx_seq_one_letter_code
_entity_poly.pdbx_strand_id
1 'polypeptide(L)'
;MTIDPRAPISCEDARALSVDLLYGELDRAEQPRLERHLESCAECRDQQAGHQDVRKLLDRWRPDPRIDEVSRNSRRTWWRVASVAAALFVGACLLGTRVSWQDGSVTFSFAATAAVEEQTDLAASFHRLIEAAHRESNDRLRSLHEQILIELEQSERENDAAGAALVRALERRLVRERREIGAMIGRLARAAMDESALTRNAFHRMGAPIAREARGDKR
;
A
#
# COMPACT_ATOMS: atom_id res chain seq x y z
N MET A 1 -30.91 -21.04 -4.43
CA MET A 1 -31.27 -19.85 -5.25
C MET A 1 -30.55 -20.01 -6.58
N THR A 2 -31.26 -20.24 -7.67
CA THR A 2 -30.67 -20.33 -9.01
C THR A 2 -30.62 -18.93 -9.62
N ILE A 3 -29.43 -18.35 -9.72
CA ILE A 3 -29.19 -17.06 -10.37
C ILE A 3 -29.29 -17.28 -11.89
N ASP A 4 -30.13 -16.52 -12.57
CA ASP A 4 -30.20 -16.55 -14.04
C ASP A 4 -28.94 -15.91 -14.64
N PRO A 5 -28.10 -16.65 -15.38
CA PRO A 5 -26.88 -16.13 -15.99
C PRO A 5 -27.14 -15.09 -17.09
N ARG A 6 -28.40 -14.85 -17.48
CA ARG A 6 -28.80 -13.89 -18.52
C ARG A 6 -29.31 -12.56 -17.98
N ALA A 7 -29.67 -12.48 -16.69
CA ALA A 7 -30.18 -11.24 -16.13
C ALA A 7 -29.10 -10.15 -16.14
N PRO A 8 -29.38 -8.95 -16.71
CA PRO A 8 -28.45 -7.84 -16.71
C PRO A 8 -28.14 -7.43 -15.26
N ILE A 9 -26.87 -7.12 -14.99
CA ILE A 9 -26.39 -6.63 -13.69
C ILE A 9 -26.17 -5.13 -13.74
N SER A 10 -26.37 -4.46 -12.60
CA SER A 10 -26.07 -3.03 -12.46
C SER A 10 -24.56 -2.77 -12.47
N CYS A 11 -24.14 -1.53 -12.68
CA CYS A 11 -22.72 -1.16 -12.56
C CYS A 11 -22.19 -1.36 -11.13
N GLU A 12 -23.03 -1.21 -10.11
CA GLU A 12 -22.66 -1.43 -8.71
C GLU A 12 -22.37 -2.92 -8.46
N ASP A 13 -23.27 -3.80 -8.92
CA ASP A 13 -23.05 -5.25 -8.86
C ASP A 13 -21.80 -5.66 -9.66
N ALA A 14 -21.61 -5.08 -10.85
CA ALA A 14 -20.44 -5.37 -11.68
C ALA A 14 -19.13 -4.95 -10.98
N ARG A 15 -19.12 -3.84 -10.23
CA ARG A 15 -17.97 -3.43 -9.41
C ARG A 15 -17.72 -4.41 -8.27
N ALA A 16 -18.75 -4.85 -7.56
CA ALA A 16 -18.61 -5.87 -6.51
C ALA A 16 -18.02 -7.18 -7.08
N LEU A 17 -18.60 -7.70 -8.15
CA LEU A 17 -18.09 -8.92 -8.81
C LEU A 17 -16.67 -8.75 -9.36
N SER A 18 -16.28 -7.54 -9.78
CA SER A 18 -14.92 -7.24 -10.23
C SER A 18 -13.90 -7.31 -9.08
N VAL A 19 -14.31 -6.90 -7.87
CA VAL A 19 -13.50 -7.03 -6.65
C VAL A 19 -13.38 -8.51 -6.26
N ASP A 20 -14.48 -9.26 -6.28
CA ASP A 20 -14.44 -10.70 -5.99
C ASP A 20 -13.55 -11.44 -7.00
N LEU A 21 -13.58 -11.05 -8.28
CA LEU A 21 -12.69 -11.60 -9.30
C LEU A 21 -11.21 -11.27 -9.01
N LEU A 22 -10.93 -10.07 -8.50
CA LEU A 22 -9.57 -9.64 -8.16
C LEU A 22 -8.98 -10.52 -7.04
N TYR A 23 -9.78 -10.84 -6.02
CA TYR A 23 -9.38 -11.70 -4.90
C TYR A 23 -9.50 -13.20 -5.20
N GLY A 24 -10.08 -13.59 -6.34
CA GLY A 24 -10.29 -14.99 -6.71
C GLY A 24 -11.46 -15.65 -5.98
N GLU A 25 -12.38 -14.83 -5.47
CA GLU A 25 -13.58 -15.25 -4.72
C GLU A 25 -14.83 -15.31 -5.61
N LEU A 26 -14.76 -14.81 -6.86
CA LEU A 26 -15.88 -14.82 -7.79
C LEU A 26 -16.31 -16.25 -8.17
N ASP A 27 -17.61 -16.54 -8.03
CA ASP A 27 -18.18 -17.80 -8.51
C ASP A 27 -18.08 -17.89 -10.05
N ARG A 28 -17.69 -19.06 -10.55
CA ARG A 28 -17.65 -19.36 -11.99
C ARG A 28 -19.00 -19.17 -12.66
N ALA A 29 -20.10 -19.32 -11.92
CA ALA A 29 -21.45 -19.09 -12.44
C ALA A 29 -21.73 -17.60 -12.73
N GLU A 30 -21.04 -16.67 -12.06
CA GLU A 30 -21.26 -15.23 -12.16
C GLU A 30 -20.33 -14.56 -13.17
N GLN A 31 -19.19 -15.18 -13.47
CA GLN A 31 -18.21 -14.68 -14.43
C GLN A 31 -18.83 -14.30 -15.80
N PRO A 32 -19.72 -15.10 -16.44
CA PRO A 32 -20.32 -14.72 -17.72
C PRO A 32 -21.23 -13.48 -17.63
N ARG A 33 -21.80 -13.20 -16.45
CA ARG A 33 -22.63 -12.00 -16.23
C ARG A 33 -21.76 -10.76 -16.17
N LEU A 34 -20.63 -10.84 -15.45
CA LEU A 34 -19.65 -9.76 -15.39
C LEU A 34 -19.05 -9.47 -16.78
N GLU A 35 -18.61 -10.52 -17.50
CA GLU A 35 -18.05 -10.38 -18.85
C GLU A 35 -19.01 -9.67 -19.80
N ARG A 36 -20.29 -10.07 -19.82
CA ARG A 36 -21.32 -9.42 -20.64
C ARG A 36 -21.52 -7.95 -20.26
N HIS A 37 -21.47 -7.61 -18.97
CA HIS A 37 -21.57 -6.22 -18.55
C HIS A 37 -20.37 -5.40 -19.08
N LEU A 38 -19.16 -5.93 -18.94
CA LEU A 38 -17.91 -5.27 -19.40
C LEU A 38 -17.88 -5.06 -20.92
N GLU A 39 -18.52 -5.94 -21.71
CA GLU A 39 -18.70 -5.76 -23.15
C GLU A 39 -19.55 -4.55 -23.51
N SER A 40 -20.54 -4.21 -22.66
CA SER A 40 -21.48 -3.11 -22.91
C SER A 40 -21.15 -1.79 -22.20
N CYS A 41 -20.37 -1.83 -21.11
CA CYS A 41 -20.07 -0.68 -20.26
C CYS A 41 -18.59 -0.30 -20.32
N ALA A 42 -18.27 0.82 -20.99
CA ALA A 42 -16.89 1.30 -21.13
C ALA A 42 -16.26 1.68 -19.78
N GLU A 43 -17.00 2.35 -18.89
CA GLU A 43 -16.49 2.77 -17.58
C GLU A 43 -16.06 1.57 -16.72
N CYS A 44 -16.89 0.52 -16.65
CA CYS A 44 -16.54 -0.68 -15.89
C CYS A 44 -15.35 -1.43 -16.51
N ARG A 45 -15.21 -1.38 -17.84
CA ARG A 45 -14.06 -1.95 -18.55
C ARG A 45 -12.76 -1.23 -18.21
N ASP A 46 -12.79 0.10 -18.17
CA ASP A 46 -11.62 0.91 -17.81
C ASP A 46 -11.21 0.69 -16.35
N GLN A 47 -12.19 0.58 -15.44
CA GLN A 47 -11.94 0.21 -14.04
C GLN A 47 -11.30 -1.17 -13.93
N GLN A 48 -11.81 -2.18 -14.64
CA GLN A 48 -11.25 -3.52 -14.64
C GLN A 48 -9.84 -3.58 -15.21
N ALA A 49 -9.55 -2.80 -16.26
CA ALA A 49 -8.19 -2.65 -16.80
C ALA A 49 -7.25 -2.04 -15.75
N GLY A 50 -7.70 -1.01 -15.03
CA GLY A 50 -6.96 -0.42 -13.91
C GLY A 50 -6.64 -1.42 -12.81
N HIS A 51 -7.59 -2.26 -12.40
CA HIS A 51 -7.35 -3.34 -11.42
C HIS A 51 -6.31 -4.35 -11.92
N GLN A 52 -6.37 -4.76 -13.19
CA GLN A 52 -5.40 -5.67 -13.78
C GLN A 52 -3.99 -5.07 -13.81
N ASP A 53 -3.86 -3.77 -14.07
CA ASP A 53 -2.57 -3.10 -14.09
C ASP A 53 -1.97 -2.94 -12.70
N VAL A 54 -2.80 -2.63 -11.69
CA VAL A 54 -2.38 -2.66 -10.28
C VAL A 54 -1.92 -4.07 -9.89
N ARG A 55 -2.64 -5.12 -10.29
CA ARG A 55 -2.23 -6.50 -10.02
C ARG A 55 -0.89 -6.85 -10.65
N LYS A 56 -0.67 -6.49 -11.91
CA LYS A 56 0.64 -6.67 -12.57
C LYS A 56 1.76 -5.90 -11.87
N LEU A 57 1.46 -4.71 -11.33
CA LEU A 57 2.41 -3.91 -10.58
C LEU A 57 2.76 -4.59 -9.25
N LEU A 58 1.75 -5.09 -8.52
CA LEU A 58 1.93 -5.84 -7.28
C LEU A 58 2.68 -7.17 -7.51
N ASP A 59 2.40 -7.88 -8.60
CA ASP A 59 3.12 -9.12 -8.96
C ASP A 59 4.61 -8.87 -9.24
N ARG A 60 4.95 -7.67 -9.73
CA ARG A 60 6.34 -7.23 -9.93
C ARG A 60 6.97 -6.67 -8.67
N TRP A 61 6.16 -6.24 -7.71
CA TRP A 61 6.62 -5.72 -6.45
C TRP A 61 7.21 -6.86 -5.62
N ARG A 62 8.53 -6.84 -5.46
CA ARG A 62 9.22 -7.74 -4.54
C ARG A 62 9.30 -7.05 -3.18
N PRO A 63 8.57 -7.50 -2.16
CA PRO A 63 8.75 -6.96 -0.82
C PRO A 63 10.20 -7.21 -0.37
N ASP A 64 10.72 -6.32 0.47
CA ASP A 64 12.04 -6.50 1.08
C ASP A 64 12.06 -7.88 1.79
N PRO A 65 13.01 -8.78 1.47
CA PRO A 65 13.07 -10.12 2.05
C PRO A 65 13.12 -10.13 3.58
N ARG A 66 13.48 -9.02 4.23
CA ARG A 66 13.45 -8.87 5.70
C ARG A 66 12.05 -9.01 6.30
N ILE A 67 10.99 -8.71 5.54
CA ILE A 67 9.60 -8.79 6.02
C ILE A 67 9.15 -10.25 6.18
N ASP A 68 9.68 -11.18 5.38
CA ASP A 68 9.32 -12.61 5.42
C ASP A 68 9.85 -13.33 6.68
N GLU A 69 10.96 -12.86 7.25
CA GLU A 69 11.60 -13.48 8.42
C GLU A 69 10.73 -13.37 9.67
N VAL A 70 9.96 -12.29 9.80
CA VAL A 70 9.09 -12.03 10.95
C VAL A 70 7.93 -13.05 11.02
N SER A 71 7.34 -13.42 9.88
CA SER A 71 6.20 -14.35 9.86
C SER A 71 6.60 -15.80 10.20
N ARG A 72 7.79 -16.23 9.77
CA ARG A 72 8.29 -17.60 10.01
C ARG A 72 8.65 -17.83 11.48
N ASN A 73 9.14 -16.79 12.16
CA ASN A 73 9.53 -16.90 13.57
C ASN A 73 8.32 -17.03 14.51
N SER A 74 7.20 -16.37 14.17
CA SER A 74 5.95 -16.46 14.94
C SER A 74 5.41 -17.90 15.02
N ARG A 75 5.32 -18.61 13.88
CA ARG A 75 4.83 -20.00 13.84
C ARG A 75 5.68 -20.94 14.69
N ARG A 76 7.02 -20.79 14.65
CA ARG A 76 7.94 -21.65 15.42
C ARG A 76 7.78 -21.47 16.92
N THR A 77 7.49 -20.25 17.36
CA THR A 77 7.25 -19.93 18.77
C THR A 77 5.95 -20.55 19.27
N TRP A 78 4.87 -20.50 18.48
CA TRP A 78 3.59 -21.08 18.86
C TRP A 78 3.63 -22.62 19.01
N TRP A 79 4.35 -23.32 18.12
CA TRP A 79 4.56 -24.77 18.24
C TRP A 79 5.32 -25.17 19.50
N ARG A 80 6.29 -24.36 19.94
CA ARG A 80 7.02 -24.61 21.19
C ARG A 80 6.08 -24.49 22.39
N VAL A 81 5.25 -23.44 22.44
CA VAL A 81 4.26 -23.26 23.52
C VAL A 81 3.25 -24.41 23.55
N ALA A 82 2.73 -24.81 22.39
CA ALA A 82 1.79 -25.93 22.28
C ALA A 82 2.38 -27.26 22.78
N SER A 83 3.66 -27.54 22.46
CA SER A 83 4.32 -28.77 22.90
C SER A 83 4.52 -28.87 24.42
N VAL A 84 4.84 -27.74 25.08
CA VAL A 84 5.00 -27.70 26.54
C VAL A 84 3.65 -27.88 27.23
N ALA A 85 2.59 -27.22 26.72
CA ALA A 85 1.24 -27.38 27.25
C ALA A 85 0.74 -28.83 27.16
N ALA A 86 0.99 -29.50 26.03
CA ALA A 86 0.64 -30.91 25.85
C ALA A 86 1.40 -31.83 26.82
N ALA A 87 2.70 -31.60 27.03
CA ALA A 87 3.50 -32.39 27.95
C ALA A 87 3.04 -32.24 29.42
N LEU A 88 2.71 -31.01 29.84
CA LEU A 88 2.15 -30.75 31.17
C LEU A 88 0.79 -31.41 31.37
N PHE A 89 -0.07 -31.37 30.36
CA PHE A 89 -1.37 -32.03 30.40
C PHE A 89 -1.25 -33.55 30.57
N VAL A 90 -0.38 -34.19 29.78
CA VAL A 90 -0.11 -35.63 29.89
C VAL A 90 0.48 -35.97 31.27
N GLY A 91 1.42 -35.17 31.78
CA GLY A 91 1.98 -35.35 33.12
C GLY A 91 0.90 -35.28 34.21
N ALA A 92 0.00 -34.30 34.15
CA ALA A 92 -1.10 -34.17 35.11
C ALA A 92 -2.05 -35.38 35.09
N CYS A 93 -2.37 -35.92 33.90
CA CYS A 93 -3.19 -37.11 33.77
C CYS A 93 -2.53 -38.36 34.38
N LEU A 94 -1.21 -38.49 34.26
CA LEU A 94 -0.46 -39.65 34.78
C LEU A 94 -0.28 -39.59 36.30
N LEU A 95 -0.12 -38.41 36.90
CA LEU A 95 -0.01 -38.29 38.36
C LEU A 95 -1.35 -38.53 39.10
N GLY A 96 -2.49 -38.34 38.43
CA GLY A 96 -3.82 -38.53 39.02
C GLY A 96 -4.42 -39.93 38.90
N THR A 97 -3.77 -40.85 38.18
CA THR A 97 -4.28 -42.21 37.92
C THR A 97 -3.68 -43.22 38.89
N ARG A 98 -4.48 -43.75 39.81
CA ARG A 98 -4.13 -44.97 40.55
C ARG A 98 -4.70 -46.18 39.83
N VAL A 99 -3.82 -47.07 39.40
CA VAL A 99 -4.19 -48.38 38.85
C VAL A 99 -4.19 -49.37 40.00
N SER A 100 -5.35 -49.95 40.29
CA SER A 100 -5.54 -51.00 41.28
C SER A 100 -5.94 -52.30 40.59
N TRP A 101 -5.35 -53.41 41.01
CA TRP A 101 -5.71 -54.75 40.53
C TRP A 101 -6.40 -55.51 41.66
N GLN A 102 -7.69 -55.78 41.52
CA GLN A 102 -8.48 -56.57 42.48
C GLN A 102 -9.34 -57.60 41.72
N ASP A 103 -9.28 -58.85 42.18
CA ASP A 103 -10.08 -59.99 41.70
C ASP A 103 -10.07 -60.19 40.17
N GLY A 104 -8.89 -60.12 39.55
CA GLY A 104 -8.73 -60.33 38.11
C GLY A 104 -9.25 -59.18 37.24
N SER A 105 -9.67 -58.06 37.84
CA SER A 105 -10.10 -56.85 37.13
C SER A 105 -9.14 -55.67 37.37
N VAL A 106 -8.86 -54.92 36.31
CA VAL A 106 -8.13 -53.64 36.38
C VAL A 106 -9.15 -52.54 36.63
N THR A 107 -9.07 -51.88 37.78
CA THR A 107 -9.88 -50.70 38.08
C THR A 107 -9.01 -49.45 38.11
N PHE A 108 -9.42 -48.45 37.33
CA PHE A 108 -8.81 -47.12 37.31
C PHE A 108 -9.62 -46.23 38.25
N SER A 109 -9.03 -45.83 39.38
CA SER A 109 -9.65 -44.87 40.28
C SER A 109 -8.91 -43.54 40.22
N PHE A 110 -9.66 -42.50 39.91
CA PHE A 110 -9.18 -41.12 39.96
C PHE A 110 -9.47 -40.62 41.38
N ALA A 111 -8.44 -40.46 42.20
CA ALA A 111 -8.58 -39.96 43.57
C ALA A 111 -8.85 -38.44 43.54
N ALA A 112 -10.07 -38.05 43.19
CA ALA A 112 -10.40 -36.68 42.82
C ALA A 112 -10.96 -35.81 43.98
N THR A 113 -10.97 -36.24 45.25
CA THR A 113 -11.78 -35.52 46.27
C THR A 113 -11.07 -35.09 47.56
N ALA A 114 -9.91 -35.65 47.94
CA ALA A 114 -9.21 -35.23 49.18
C ALA A 114 -8.03 -34.26 48.93
N ALA A 115 -7.51 -34.18 47.71
CA ALA A 115 -6.47 -33.22 47.31
C ALA A 115 -7.04 -31.92 46.71
N VAL A 116 -8.37 -31.75 46.71
CA VAL A 116 -9.05 -30.62 46.04
C VAL A 116 -8.75 -29.29 46.74
N GLU A 117 -8.57 -29.27 48.06
CA GLU A 117 -8.32 -28.04 48.82
C GLU A 117 -6.91 -27.48 48.55
N GLU A 118 -5.88 -28.33 48.50
CA GLU A 118 -4.52 -27.93 48.10
C GLU A 118 -4.44 -27.60 46.59
N GLN A 119 -5.27 -28.26 45.78
CA GLN A 119 -5.38 -27.98 44.34
C GLN A 119 -6.05 -26.63 44.05
N THR A 120 -6.96 -26.14 44.92
CA THR A 120 -7.56 -24.80 44.77
C THR A 120 -6.56 -23.66 45.01
N ASP A 121 -5.67 -23.80 46.00
CA ASP A 121 -4.61 -22.80 46.24
C ASP A 121 -3.59 -22.76 45.11
N LEU A 122 -3.22 -23.94 44.58
CA LEU A 122 -2.35 -24.03 43.42
C LEU A 122 -3.02 -23.40 42.19
N ALA A 123 -4.29 -23.70 41.93
CA ALA A 123 -5.04 -23.09 40.82
C ALA A 123 -5.14 -21.56 40.95
N ALA A 124 -5.39 -21.04 42.16
CA ALA A 124 -5.40 -19.60 42.43
C ALA A 124 -4.02 -18.95 42.25
N SER A 125 -2.93 -19.66 42.58
CA SER A 125 -1.57 -19.18 42.31
C SER A 125 -1.25 -19.12 40.81
N PHE A 126 -1.63 -20.15 40.04
CA PHE A 126 -1.48 -20.17 38.58
C PHE A 126 -2.30 -19.08 37.90
N HIS A 127 -3.54 -18.85 38.34
CA HIS A 127 -4.39 -17.81 37.77
C HIS A 127 -3.75 -16.42 37.95
N ARG A 128 -3.26 -16.11 39.16
CA ARG A 128 -2.56 -14.84 39.43
C ARG A 128 -1.31 -14.67 38.58
N LEU A 129 -0.56 -15.75 38.34
CA LEU A 129 0.63 -15.73 37.48
C LEU A 129 0.26 -15.47 36.01
N ILE A 130 -0.81 -16.10 35.50
CA ILE A 130 -1.32 -15.88 34.15
C ILE A 130 -1.81 -14.44 33.98
N GLU A 131 -2.57 -13.91 34.95
CA GLU A 131 -3.04 -12.53 34.94
C GLU A 131 -1.89 -11.51 35.01
N ALA A 132 -0.85 -11.78 35.81
CA ALA A 132 0.34 -10.94 35.85
C ALA A 132 1.07 -10.93 34.50
N ALA A 133 1.26 -12.10 33.89
CA ALA A 133 1.88 -12.23 32.57
C ALA A 133 1.04 -11.56 31.46
N HIS A 134 -0.29 -11.66 31.52
CA HIS A 134 -1.17 -10.97 30.58
C HIS A 134 -1.10 -9.45 30.72
N ARG A 135 -1.06 -8.93 31.95
CA ARG A 135 -0.88 -7.49 32.20
C ARG A 135 0.46 -7.00 31.64
N GLU A 136 1.55 -7.69 31.94
CA GLU A 136 2.87 -7.35 31.40
C GLU A 136 2.90 -7.38 29.86
N SER A 137 2.28 -8.38 29.24
CA SER A 137 2.18 -8.47 27.78
C SER A 137 1.35 -7.32 27.20
N ASN A 138 0.23 -6.96 27.83
CA ASN A 138 -0.62 -5.86 27.37
C ASN A 138 0.08 -4.51 27.52
N ASP A 139 0.81 -4.30 28.61
CA ASP A 139 1.60 -3.09 28.82
C ASP A 139 2.71 -2.96 27.77
N ARG A 140 3.36 -4.07 27.40
CA ARG A 140 4.32 -4.11 26.27
C ARG A 140 3.68 -3.83 24.93
N LEU A 141 2.49 -4.39 24.67
CA LEU A 141 1.77 -4.11 23.42
C LEU A 141 1.36 -2.64 23.34
N ARG A 142 0.93 -2.06 24.46
CA ARG A 142 0.57 -0.64 24.54
C ARG A 142 1.78 0.26 24.31
N SER A 143 2.93 -0.06 24.91
CA SER A 143 4.14 0.73 24.70
C SER A 143 4.69 0.60 23.27
N LEU A 144 4.63 -0.58 22.66
CA LEU A 144 4.96 -0.77 21.25
C LEU A 144 4.01 0.00 20.33
N HIS A 145 2.71 -0.01 20.63
CA HIS A 145 1.73 0.75 19.86
C HIS A 145 2.02 2.26 19.94
N GLU A 146 2.33 2.78 21.12
CA GLU A 146 2.71 4.18 21.32
C GLU A 146 3.99 4.54 20.56
N GLN A 147 5.01 3.66 20.58
CA GLN A 147 6.23 3.84 19.79
C GLN A 147 5.96 3.90 18.28
N ILE A 148 5.13 2.98 17.77
CA ILE A 148 4.75 2.96 16.34
C ILE A 148 4.03 4.26 15.95
N LEU A 149 3.14 4.77 16.80
CA LEU A 149 2.45 6.05 16.52
C LEU A 149 3.42 7.22 16.46
N ILE A 150 4.41 7.28 17.37
CA ILE A 150 5.45 8.31 17.36
C ILE A 150 6.31 8.22 16.09
N GLU A 151 6.71 7.01 15.69
CA GLU A 151 7.49 6.80 14.46
C GLU A 151 6.69 7.17 13.19
N LEU A 152 5.40 6.84 13.15
CA LEU A 152 4.51 7.22 12.05
C LEU A 152 4.38 8.75 11.94
N GLU A 153 4.17 9.44 13.06
CA GLU A 153 4.09 10.90 13.08
C GLU A 153 5.41 11.54 12.65
N GLN A 154 6.54 10.97 13.04
CA GLN A 154 7.85 11.42 12.58
C GLN A 154 8.02 11.20 11.08
N SER A 155 7.66 10.03 10.56
CA SER A 155 7.74 9.75 9.13
C SER A 155 6.83 10.66 8.30
N GLU A 156 5.64 10.99 8.79
CA GLU A 156 4.73 11.93 8.14
C GLU A 156 5.36 13.32 8.04
N ARG A 157 5.92 13.83 9.14
CA ARG A 157 6.63 15.13 9.15
C ARG A 157 7.84 15.14 8.21
N GLU A 158 8.59 14.04 8.13
CA GLU A 158 9.73 13.91 7.21
C GLU A 158 9.26 13.90 5.74
N ASN A 159 8.16 13.18 5.45
CA ASN A 159 7.55 13.16 4.12
C ASN A 159 7.02 14.53 3.71
N ASP A 160 6.37 15.26 4.62
CA ASP A 160 5.89 16.62 4.38
C ASP A 160 7.05 17.59 4.11
N ALA A 161 8.13 17.50 4.89
CA ALA A 161 9.32 18.31 4.69
C ALA A 161 9.99 18.00 3.34
N ALA A 162 10.11 16.72 2.98
CA ALA A 162 10.64 16.28 1.69
C ALA A 162 9.76 16.74 0.52
N GLY A 163 8.44 16.62 0.65
CA GLY A 163 7.46 17.10 -0.33
C GLY A 163 7.56 18.61 -0.55
N ALA A 164 7.58 19.39 0.54
CA ALA A 164 7.74 20.83 0.48
C ALA A 164 9.09 21.25 -0.13
N ALA A 165 10.16 20.49 0.11
CA ALA A 165 11.47 20.74 -0.49
C ALA A 165 11.46 20.47 -2.01
N LEU A 166 10.79 19.39 -2.44
CA LEU A 166 10.64 19.03 -3.86
C LEU A 166 9.83 20.09 -4.62
N VAL A 167 8.68 20.53 -4.07
CA VAL A 167 7.86 21.58 -4.67
C VAL A 167 8.66 22.87 -4.86
N ARG A 168 9.37 23.33 -3.81
CA ARG A 168 10.24 24.51 -3.91
C ARG A 168 11.37 24.33 -4.93
N ALA A 169 11.90 23.12 -5.10
CA ALA A 169 12.92 22.84 -6.11
C ALA A 169 12.35 22.94 -7.54
N LEU A 170 11.13 22.43 -7.76
CA LEU A 170 10.43 22.54 -9.04
C LEU A 170 10.07 23.99 -9.38
N GLU A 171 9.56 24.76 -8.41
CA GLU A 171 9.29 26.19 -8.60
C GLU A 171 10.55 26.97 -9.01
N ARG A 172 11.68 26.72 -8.34
CA ARG A 172 12.96 27.34 -8.69
C ARG A 172 13.40 26.98 -10.11
N ARG A 173 13.17 25.73 -10.54
CA ARG A 173 13.48 25.27 -11.89
C ARG A 173 12.60 25.97 -12.93
N LEU A 174 11.28 26.03 -12.71
CA LEU A 174 10.35 26.72 -13.61
C LEU A 174 10.65 28.22 -13.74
N VAL A 175 10.98 28.89 -12.63
CA VAL A 175 11.39 30.30 -12.66
C VAL A 175 12.68 30.49 -13.46
N ARG A 176 13.64 29.58 -13.34
CA ARG A 176 14.89 29.62 -14.10
C ARG A 176 14.63 29.44 -15.59
N GLU A 177 13.90 28.40 -15.97
CA GLU A 177 13.55 28.11 -17.37
C GLU A 177 12.77 29.29 -18.00
N ARG A 178 11.83 29.89 -17.26
CA ARG A 178 11.09 31.08 -17.73
C ARG A 178 12.02 32.28 -17.96
N ARG A 179 13.02 32.50 -17.10
CA ARG A 179 14.02 33.57 -17.28
C ARG A 179 14.92 33.31 -18.49
N GLU A 180 15.35 32.07 -18.69
CA GLU A 180 16.17 31.67 -19.83
C GLU A 180 15.43 31.84 -21.16
N ILE A 181 14.16 31.39 -21.22
CA ILE A 181 13.28 31.60 -22.38
C ILE A 181 13.08 33.09 -22.64
N GLY A 182 12.77 33.89 -21.62
CA GLY A 182 12.63 35.34 -21.75
C GLY A 182 13.90 36.02 -22.27
N ALA A 183 15.07 35.61 -21.77
CA ALA A 183 16.36 36.11 -22.24
C ALA A 183 16.65 35.70 -23.69
N MET A 184 16.28 34.48 -24.10
CA MET A 184 16.39 34.00 -25.48
C MET A 184 15.51 34.81 -26.42
N ILE A 185 14.23 35.01 -26.08
CA ILE A 185 13.30 35.84 -26.87
C ILE A 185 13.85 37.27 -26.99
N GLY A 186 14.36 37.86 -25.91
CA GLY A 186 14.95 39.19 -25.93
C GLY A 186 16.23 39.31 -26.78
N ARG A 187 16.99 38.22 -26.96
CA ARG A 187 18.12 38.17 -27.91
C ARG A 187 17.63 38.09 -29.36
N LEU A 188 16.65 37.23 -29.64
CA LEU A 188 16.06 37.09 -30.98
C LEU A 188 15.39 38.39 -31.45
N ALA A 189 14.65 39.07 -30.57
CA ALA A 189 14.01 40.34 -30.88
C ALA A 189 15.02 41.44 -31.23
N ARG A 190 16.15 41.52 -30.50
CA ARG A 190 17.23 42.47 -30.81
C ARG A 190 17.90 42.17 -32.15
N ALA A 191 18.23 40.90 -32.40
CA ALA A 191 18.80 40.48 -33.68
C ALA A 191 17.88 40.85 -34.87
N ALA A 192 16.57 40.62 -34.74
CA ALA A 192 15.59 40.98 -35.78
C ALA A 192 15.46 42.51 -35.99
N MET A 193 15.59 43.31 -34.92
CA MET A 193 15.61 44.77 -35.03
C MET A 193 16.88 45.28 -35.73
N ASP A 194 18.04 44.71 -35.42
CA ASP A 194 19.32 45.06 -36.06
C ASP A 194 19.30 44.73 -37.56
N GLU A 195 18.73 43.58 -37.95
CA GLU A 195 18.54 43.19 -39.36
C GLU A 195 17.56 44.14 -40.09
N SER A 196 16.49 44.56 -39.42
CA SER A 196 15.55 45.57 -39.93
C SER A 196 16.20 46.95 -40.11
N ALA A 197 17.14 47.32 -39.23
CA ALA A 197 17.88 48.57 -39.35
C ALA A 197 18.88 48.54 -40.53
N LEU A 198 19.55 47.40 -40.76
CA LEU A 198 20.43 47.20 -41.89
C LEU A 198 19.68 47.28 -43.23
N THR A 199 18.53 46.63 -43.35
CA THR A 199 17.70 46.67 -44.55
C THR A 199 17.13 48.06 -44.83
N ARG A 200 16.68 48.80 -43.81
CA ARG A 200 16.22 50.20 -43.95
C ARG A 200 17.34 51.13 -44.43
N ASN A 201 18.55 50.98 -43.88
CA ASN A 201 19.71 51.76 -44.32
C ASN A 201 20.13 51.44 -45.76
N ALA A 202 20.04 50.17 -46.18
CA ALA A 202 20.29 49.76 -47.55
C ALA A 202 19.28 50.41 -48.52
N PHE A 203 17.99 50.44 -48.15
CA PHE A 203 16.95 51.06 -48.97
C PHE A 203 17.15 52.58 -49.12
N HIS A 204 17.52 53.29 -48.05
CA HIS A 204 17.85 54.71 -48.11
C HIS A 204 19.06 55.02 -49.01
N ARG A 205 20.09 54.15 -49.02
CA ARG A 205 21.23 54.31 -49.94
C ARG A 205 20.84 54.09 -51.41
N MET A 206 19.97 53.12 -51.68
CA MET A 206 19.53 52.82 -53.06
C MET A 206 18.55 53.85 -53.64
N GLY A 207 17.77 54.56 -52.81
CA GLY A 207 16.83 55.59 -53.26
C GLY A 207 17.45 56.97 -53.57
N ALA A 208 18.69 57.22 -53.17
CA ALA A 208 19.37 58.51 -53.35
C ALA A 208 19.77 58.89 -54.81
N PRO A 209 20.04 57.98 -55.76
CA PRO A 209 20.44 58.37 -57.11
C PRO A 209 19.28 58.83 -58.01
N ILE A 210 18.05 58.31 -57.81
CA ILE A 210 16.94 58.52 -58.76
C ILE A 210 16.38 59.96 -58.70
N ALA A 211 16.53 60.64 -57.57
CA ALA A 211 16.03 62.02 -57.41
C ALA A 211 16.91 63.09 -58.10
N ARG A 212 18.12 62.76 -58.57
CA ARG A 212 19.02 63.72 -59.26
C ARG A 212 18.81 63.79 -60.77
N GLU A 213 18.28 62.75 -61.41
CA GLU A 213 18.03 62.74 -62.87
C GLU A 213 16.69 63.42 -63.26
N ALA A 214 15.71 63.50 -62.36
CA ALA A 214 14.43 64.15 -62.67
C ALA A 214 14.44 65.70 -62.57
N ARG A 215 15.58 66.34 -62.29
CA ARG A 215 15.71 67.81 -62.13
C ARG A 215 16.50 68.52 -63.23
N GLY A 216 16.87 67.82 -64.30
CA GLY A 216 17.67 68.38 -65.39
C GLY A 216 17.05 68.21 -66.76
N ASP A 217 15.88 68.79 -67.02
CA ASP A 217 15.59 69.30 -68.38
C ASP A 217 14.37 70.23 -68.40
N LYS A 218 14.63 71.53 -68.29
CA LYS A 218 13.75 72.60 -68.78
C LYS A 218 14.66 73.66 -69.37
N ARG A 219 15.12 73.43 -70.59
CA ARG A 219 15.52 74.48 -71.52
C ARG A 219 14.41 74.72 -72.52
#